data_AF-A0A6M4PU59-F1
#
_entry.id   AF-A0A6M4PU59-F1
#
_cell.length_a   1.000
_cell.length_b   1.000
_cell.length_c   1.000
_cell.angle_alpha   90.00
_cell.angle_beta   90.00
_cell.angle_gamma   90.00
#
_symmetry.space_group_name_H-M   'P 1'
#
loop_
_entity.id
_entity.type
_entity.pdbx_description
1 polymer ?
#
loop_
_entity_poly.entity_id
_entity_poly.type
_entity_poly.pdbx_seq_one_letter_code
_entity_poly.pdbx_strand_id
1 'polypeptide(L)'
;MTAIPLGVPRRLVEFTLDGREARVPEGATVLDACRAAGKDVPTLCQGDTLRPKNACRVCVVEVEGSRTLVPACSRRAEPGMEVRTDTERVRHSRKIVLELLASSADLSTTPRAAEWIKEYEAKPDRFGPGAARLNDEPRIDNELYVRDYAKCILCYKCVDACGDQWQNSFAISVAGRGFDARIAVEHDAPLTDSACVFCGNCVEVCPTGALSAKREFDLRAAGDWDESRQTETTTVCAYCGVGCTLTLHVQDNEIVKVTSPHDNPVTHGNLCIKGRFGYQHVQNRG
;
A
#
# COMPACT_ATOMS: atom_id res chain seq x y z
N MET A 1 19.75 19.41 14.21
CA MET A 1 20.70 18.51 13.53
C MET A 1 20.00 17.19 13.34
N THR A 2 19.46 16.93 12.14
CA THR A 2 18.81 15.65 11.83
C THR A 2 19.93 14.62 11.70
N ALA A 3 20.15 13.83 12.74
CA ALA A 3 21.06 12.70 12.68
C ALA A 3 20.48 11.73 11.66
N ILE A 4 21.02 11.74 10.44
CA ILE A 4 20.77 10.69 9.46
C ILE A 4 21.32 9.42 10.09
N PRO A 5 20.50 8.40 10.39
CA PRO A 5 21.00 7.15 10.92
C PRO A 5 21.83 6.51 9.82
N LEU A 6 23.14 6.73 9.85
CA LEU A 6 24.09 6.00 9.01
C LEU A 6 24.09 4.58 9.57
N GLY A 7 23.31 3.70 8.95
CA GLY A 7 23.33 2.28 9.25
C GLY A 7 24.73 1.71 9.12
N VAL A 8 24.96 0.51 9.67
CA VAL A 8 26.25 -0.17 9.56
C VAL A 8 26.66 -0.24 8.09
N PRO A 9 27.88 0.20 7.71
CA PRO A 9 28.35 0.14 6.33
C PRO A 9 28.22 -1.28 5.81
N ARG A 10 27.46 -1.46 4.73
CA ARG A 10 27.33 -2.76 4.06
C ARG A 10 28.17 -2.76 2.80
N ARG A 11 28.69 -3.94 2.45
CA ARG A 11 29.34 -4.16 1.15
C ARG A 11 28.34 -3.84 0.04
N LEU A 12 28.80 -3.21 -1.04
CA LEU A 12 27.99 -3.04 -2.23
C LEU A 12 28.01 -4.32 -3.08
N VAL A 13 26.84 -4.69 -3.57
CA VAL A 13 26.65 -5.75 -4.56
C VAL A 13 26.53 -5.08 -5.93
N GLU A 14 27.34 -5.54 -6.87
CA GLU A 14 27.39 -5.04 -8.25
C GLU A 14 26.76 -6.05 -9.20
N PHE A 15 25.86 -5.59 -10.07
CA PHE A 15 25.12 -6.43 -10.99
C PHE A 15 24.62 -5.58 -12.18
N THR A 16 24.02 -6.20 -13.19
CA THR A 16 23.51 -5.52 -14.39
C THR A 16 21.99 -5.33 -14.30
N LEU A 17 21.52 -4.09 -14.50
CA LEU A 17 20.11 -3.72 -14.57
C LEU A 17 19.82 -3.01 -15.90
N ASP A 18 19.06 -3.67 -16.77
CA ASP A 18 18.72 -3.18 -18.13
C ASP A 18 19.96 -2.75 -18.93
N GLY A 19 21.01 -3.58 -18.88
CA GLY A 19 22.28 -3.35 -19.58
C GLY A 19 23.18 -2.29 -18.95
N ARG A 20 22.82 -1.72 -17.80
CA ARG A 20 23.63 -0.75 -17.05
C ARG A 20 24.13 -1.35 -15.75
N GLU A 21 25.33 -0.99 -15.32
CA GLU A 21 25.83 -1.37 -14.00
C GLU A 21 24.97 -0.73 -12.89
N ALA A 22 24.55 -1.57 -11.94
CA ALA A 22 23.80 -1.17 -10.76
C ALA A 22 24.54 -1.62 -9.50
N ARG A 23 24.48 -0.78 -8.46
CA ARG A 23 25.15 -1.02 -7.18
C ARG A 23 24.22 -0.70 -6.03
N VAL A 24 24.04 -1.67 -5.14
CA VAL A 24 23.19 -1.53 -3.95
C VAL A 24 23.83 -2.17 -2.73
N PRO A 25 23.49 -1.71 -1.50
CA PRO A 25 23.93 -2.37 -0.28
C PRO A 25 23.54 -3.86 -0.24
N GLU A 26 24.41 -4.69 0.31
CA GLU A 26 24.14 -6.11 0.50
C GLU A 26 22.83 -6.33 1.29
N GLY A 27 22.03 -7.27 0.78
CA GLY A 27 20.71 -7.59 1.30
C GLY A 27 19.58 -6.74 0.70
N ALA A 28 19.86 -5.69 -0.08
CA ALA A 28 18.84 -4.95 -0.81
C ALA A 28 18.13 -5.84 -1.86
N THR A 29 16.90 -5.46 -2.17
CA THR A 29 16.08 -6.13 -3.20
C THR A 29 16.38 -5.58 -4.58
N VAL A 30 15.96 -6.30 -5.61
CA VAL A 30 15.99 -5.81 -7.00
C VAL A 30 15.11 -4.56 -7.15
N LEU A 31 13.99 -4.46 -6.42
CA LEU A 31 13.16 -3.25 -6.40
C LEU A 31 13.91 -2.04 -5.83
N ASP A 32 14.68 -2.22 -4.75
CA ASP A 32 15.50 -1.14 -4.17
C ASP A 32 16.53 -0.64 -5.19
N ALA A 33 17.13 -1.55 -5.94
CA ALA A 33 18.04 -1.19 -7.01
C ALA A 33 17.36 -0.48 -8.18
N CYS A 34 16.15 -0.89 -8.56
CA CYS A 34 15.35 -0.18 -9.56
C CYS A 34 15.07 1.26 -9.11
N ARG A 35 14.63 1.46 -7.86
CA ARG A 35 14.39 2.78 -7.28
C ARG A 35 15.64 3.65 -7.26
N ALA A 36 16.77 3.08 -6.82
CA ALA A 36 18.06 3.78 -6.82
C ALA A 36 18.53 4.20 -8.22
N ALA A 37 18.15 3.43 -9.25
CA ALA A 37 18.42 3.74 -10.65
C ALA A 37 17.36 4.67 -11.30
N GLY A 38 16.38 5.18 -10.53
CA GLY A 38 15.29 6.00 -11.05
C GLY A 38 14.29 5.24 -11.93
N LYS A 39 14.25 3.92 -11.84
CA LYS A 39 13.30 3.06 -12.56
C LYS A 39 12.05 2.84 -11.73
N ASP A 40 10.92 3.11 -12.35
CA ASP A 40 9.61 2.89 -11.76
C ASP A 40 9.11 1.47 -12.07
N VAL A 41 9.25 0.58 -11.09
CA VAL A 41 8.67 -0.77 -11.15
C VAL A 41 7.35 -0.74 -10.37
N PRO A 42 6.21 -1.07 -11.01
CA PRO A 42 4.90 -0.99 -10.35
C PRO A 42 4.83 -1.92 -9.14
N THR A 43 4.23 -1.43 -8.05
CA THR A 43 4.05 -2.19 -6.81
C THR A 43 2.70 -1.84 -6.18
N LEU A 44 2.04 -2.86 -5.61
CA LEU A 44 0.78 -2.67 -4.86
C LEU A 44 0.89 -3.27 -3.45
N CYS A 45 1.36 -4.52 -3.35
CA CYS A 45 1.49 -5.22 -2.06
C CYS A 45 2.83 -4.99 -1.35
N GLN A 46 3.73 -4.17 -1.90
CA GLN A 46 4.93 -3.74 -1.17
C GLN A 46 4.57 -2.52 -0.31
N GLY A 47 5.15 -2.44 0.88
CA GLY A 47 5.07 -1.28 1.75
C GLY A 47 6.46 -0.95 2.29
N ASP A 48 6.69 0.29 2.69
CA ASP A 48 8.04 0.78 3.01
C ASP A 48 8.65 0.08 4.20
N THR A 49 7.85 -0.20 5.23
CA THR A 49 8.28 -0.92 6.45
C THR A 49 7.55 -2.25 6.65
N LEU A 50 6.82 -2.73 5.63
CA LEU A 50 6.15 -4.04 5.65
C LEU A 50 6.86 -5.04 4.76
N ARG A 51 7.08 -6.25 5.27
CA ARG A 51 7.61 -7.37 4.48
C ARG A 51 6.61 -7.73 3.37
N PRO A 52 7.01 -7.69 2.09
CA PRO A 52 6.08 -7.98 1.00
C PRO A 52 5.72 -9.46 0.97
N LYS A 53 4.43 -9.76 0.78
CA LYS A 53 3.91 -11.14 0.58
C LYS A 53 4.03 -11.65 -0.85
N ASN A 54 4.47 -10.79 -1.79
CA ASN A 54 4.51 -11.08 -3.22
C ASN A 54 3.14 -11.42 -3.83
N ALA A 55 2.04 -10.96 -3.22
CA ALA A 55 0.67 -11.32 -3.62
C ALA A 55 0.25 -10.67 -4.95
N CYS A 56 0.55 -9.38 -5.15
CA CYS A 56 0.05 -8.65 -6.33
C CYS A 56 0.74 -8.99 -7.65
N ARG A 57 1.96 -9.55 -7.61
CA ARG A 57 2.78 -9.96 -8.77
C ARG A 57 3.06 -8.91 -9.86
N VAL A 58 2.63 -7.65 -9.71
CA VAL A 58 2.86 -6.61 -10.74
C VAL A 58 4.34 -6.17 -10.83
N CYS A 59 5.10 -6.27 -9.73
CA CYS A 59 6.51 -5.90 -9.66
C CYS A 59 7.49 -6.92 -10.28
N VAL A 60 7.00 -7.86 -11.09
CA VAL A 60 7.86 -8.90 -11.65
C VAL A 60 8.90 -8.32 -12.62
N VAL A 61 10.07 -8.95 -12.64
CA VAL A 61 11.19 -8.65 -13.53
C VAL A 61 11.78 -9.95 -14.06
N GLU A 62 12.52 -9.87 -15.17
CA GLU A 62 13.25 -10.98 -15.73
C GLU A 62 14.68 -10.99 -15.17
N VAL A 63 15.15 -12.18 -14.79
CA VAL A 63 16.53 -12.40 -14.34
C VAL A 63 17.13 -13.48 -15.21
N GLU A 64 18.30 -13.22 -15.77
CA GLU A 64 18.98 -14.19 -16.63
C GLU A 64 19.21 -15.52 -15.89
N GLY A 65 19.02 -16.63 -16.59
CA GLY A 65 19.06 -17.99 -16.01
C GLY A 65 17.81 -18.37 -15.19
N SER A 66 16.92 -17.43 -14.85
CA SER A 66 15.67 -17.75 -14.18
C SER A 66 14.61 -18.25 -15.17
N ARG A 67 14.07 -19.45 -14.91
CA ARG A 67 12.97 -19.99 -15.71
C ARG A 67 11.69 -19.15 -15.61
N THR A 68 11.45 -18.48 -14.48
CA THR A 68 10.23 -17.69 -14.22
C THR A 68 10.56 -16.23 -13.95
N LEU A 69 9.62 -15.32 -14.22
CA LEU A 69 9.74 -13.94 -13.77
C LEU A 69 9.73 -13.89 -12.23
N VAL A 70 10.63 -13.10 -11.66
CA VAL A 70 10.83 -13.01 -10.21
C VAL A 70 10.22 -11.71 -9.67
N PRO A 71 9.65 -11.72 -8.45
CA PRO A 71 9.13 -10.50 -7.83
C PRO A 71 10.30 -9.60 -7.41
N ALA A 72 10.41 -8.39 -7.99
CA ALA A 72 11.48 -7.47 -7.66
C ALA A 72 11.45 -7.05 -6.18
N CYS A 73 10.26 -6.97 -5.58
CA CYS A 73 10.08 -6.49 -4.20
C CYS A 73 10.64 -7.42 -3.12
N SER A 74 10.94 -8.69 -3.42
CA SER A 74 11.53 -9.62 -2.45
C SER A 74 12.79 -10.32 -2.93
N ARG A 75 13.08 -10.31 -4.24
CA ARG A 75 14.30 -10.92 -4.77
C ARG A 75 15.50 -10.10 -4.35
N ARG A 76 16.44 -10.69 -3.60
CA ARG A 76 17.71 -10.02 -3.25
C ARG A 76 18.59 -9.85 -4.47
N ALA A 77 19.25 -8.70 -4.58
CA ALA A 77 20.31 -8.48 -5.56
C ALA A 77 21.55 -9.31 -5.18
N GLU A 78 22.16 -9.97 -6.16
CA GLU A 78 23.35 -10.80 -5.99
C GLU A 78 24.42 -10.39 -7.00
N PRO A 79 25.72 -10.58 -6.68
CA PRO A 79 26.81 -10.20 -7.57
C PRO A 79 26.69 -10.88 -8.94
N GLY A 80 26.85 -10.10 -10.00
CA GLY A 80 26.84 -10.62 -11.38
C GLY A 80 25.45 -11.01 -11.92
N MET A 81 24.36 -10.73 -11.19
CA MET A 81 23.01 -10.93 -11.70
C MET A 81 22.74 -10.02 -12.91
N GLU A 82 22.03 -10.53 -13.92
CA GLU A 82 21.49 -9.70 -15.00
C GLU A 82 19.96 -9.61 -14.86
N VAL A 83 19.46 -8.39 -14.66
CA VAL A 83 18.04 -8.08 -14.47
C VAL A 83 17.54 -7.25 -15.64
N ARG A 84 16.38 -7.61 -16.18
CA ARG A 84 15.68 -6.85 -17.23
C ARG A 84 14.25 -6.52 -16.77
N THR A 85 13.88 -5.25 -16.79
CA THR A 85 12.63 -4.76 -16.17
C THR A 85 11.50 -4.48 -17.16
N ASP A 86 11.80 -4.52 -18.47
CA ASP A 86 10.87 -4.13 -19.54
C ASP A 86 10.93 -5.04 -20.78
N THR A 87 11.27 -6.32 -20.61
CA THR A 87 11.19 -7.30 -21.71
C THR A 87 9.73 -7.53 -22.12
N GLU A 88 9.51 -8.01 -23.35
CA GLU A 88 8.16 -8.38 -23.82
C GLU A 88 7.45 -9.30 -22.82
N ARG A 89 8.19 -10.26 -22.26
CA ARG A 89 7.70 -11.20 -21.25
C ARG A 89 7.26 -10.49 -19.97
N VAL A 90 8.02 -9.50 -19.48
CA VAL A 90 7.66 -8.71 -18.30
C VAL A 90 6.42 -7.85 -18.59
N ARG A 91 6.39 -7.13 -19.71
CA ARG A 91 5.25 -6.30 -20.13
C ARG A 91 3.97 -7.14 -20.25
N HIS A 92 4.06 -8.29 -20.91
CA HIS A 92 2.95 -9.22 -21.04
C HIS A 92 2.46 -9.71 -19.67
N SER A 93 3.37 -10.08 -18.77
CA SER A 93 2.98 -10.51 -17.42
C SER A 93 2.29 -9.40 -16.63
N ARG A 94 2.78 -8.16 -16.70
CA ARG A 94 2.16 -7.01 -16.01
C ARG A 94 0.77 -6.71 -16.55
N LYS A 95 0.61 -6.75 -17.88
CA LYS A 95 -0.70 -6.65 -18.55
C LYS A 95 -1.69 -7.67 -18.01
N ILE A 96 -1.36 -8.96 -18.06
CA ILE A 96 -2.25 -10.04 -17.58
C ILE A 96 -2.58 -9.88 -16.08
N VAL A 97 -1.59 -9.53 -15.26
CA VAL A 97 -1.80 -9.28 -13.82
C VAL A 97 -2.79 -8.14 -13.59
N LEU A 98 -2.65 -7.02 -14.30
CA LEU A 98 -3.58 -5.89 -14.18
C LEU A 98 -4.99 -6.25 -14.65
N GLU A 99 -5.12 -7.01 -15.73
CA GLU A 99 -6.41 -7.52 -16.23
C GLU A 99 -7.08 -8.46 -15.20
N LEU A 100 -6.32 -9.35 -14.57
CA LEU A 100 -6.82 -10.23 -13.50
C LEU A 100 -7.23 -9.44 -12.25
N LEU A 101 -6.41 -8.47 -11.84
CA LEU A 101 -6.74 -7.60 -10.71
C LEU A 101 -8.03 -6.82 -10.98
N ALA A 102 -8.16 -6.19 -12.14
CA ALA A 102 -9.35 -5.43 -12.51
C ALA A 102 -10.61 -6.32 -12.68
N SER A 103 -10.45 -7.58 -13.09
CA SER A 103 -11.58 -8.52 -13.14
C SER A 103 -12.10 -8.91 -11.75
N SER A 104 -11.31 -8.68 -10.71
CA SER A 104 -11.64 -9.14 -9.36
C SER A 104 -11.75 -8.02 -8.33
N ALA A 105 -11.27 -6.81 -8.61
CA ALA A 105 -11.32 -5.68 -7.70
C ALA A 105 -11.57 -4.37 -8.45
N ASP A 106 -12.34 -3.48 -7.85
CA ASP A 106 -12.46 -2.11 -8.29
C ASP A 106 -11.14 -1.36 -8.02
N LEU A 107 -10.45 -0.95 -9.07
CA LEU A 107 -9.16 -0.26 -9.01
C LEU A 107 -9.29 1.27 -9.14
N SER A 108 -10.51 1.82 -9.17
CA SER A 108 -10.77 3.24 -9.41
C SER A 108 -10.06 4.19 -8.46
N THR A 109 -9.86 3.78 -7.21
CA THR A 109 -9.17 4.54 -6.16
C THR A 109 -7.73 4.08 -5.94
N THR A 110 -7.22 3.15 -6.75
CA THR A 110 -5.84 2.66 -6.63
C THR A 110 -4.88 3.63 -7.31
N PRO A 111 -3.93 4.25 -6.58
CA PRO A 111 -2.98 5.20 -7.17
C PRO A 111 -2.24 4.58 -8.36
N ARG A 112 -2.14 5.33 -9.45
CA ARG A 112 -1.44 4.97 -10.70
C ARG A 112 -1.95 3.73 -11.43
N ALA A 113 -2.96 3.03 -10.93
CA ALA A 113 -3.50 1.85 -11.62
C ALA A 113 -4.01 2.19 -13.03
N ALA A 114 -4.70 3.33 -13.20
CA ALA A 114 -5.15 3.79 -14.52
C ALA A 114 -3.99 4.09 -15.49
N GLU A 115 -2.90 4.67 -14.98
CA GLU A 115 -1.67 4.92 -15.74
C GLU A 115 -1.06 3.60 -16.23
N TRP A 116 -0.89 2.62 -15.32
CA TRP A 116 -0.33 1.31 -15.67
C TRP A 116 -1.24 0.51 -16.61
N ILE A 117 -2.56 0.57 -16.41
CA ILE A 117 -3.53 -0.08 -17.32
C ILE A 117 -3.32 0.45 -18.75
N LYS A 118 -3.14 1.77 -18.90
CA LYS A 118 -2.84 2.39 -20.19
C LYS A 118 -1.45 2.00 -20.70
N GLU A 119 -0.43 2.09 -19.86
CA GLU A 119 0.97 1.81 -20.21
C GLU A 119 1.19 0.38 -20.73
N TYR A 120 0.59 -0.61 -20.06
CA TYR A 120 0.69 -2.02 -20.41
C TYR A 120 -0.41 -2.49 -21.36
N GLU A 121 -1.28 -1.57 -21.81
CA GLU A 121 -2.42 -1.85 -22.67
C GLU A 121 -3.33 -2.97 -22.12
N ALA A 122 -3.53 -2.98 -20.80
CA ALA A 122 -4.41 -3.92 -20.12
C ALA A 122 -5.87 -3.62 -20.45
N LYS A 123 -6.67 -4.67 -20.62
CA LYS A 123 -8.12 -4.60 -20.83
C LYS A 123 -8.87 -5.08 -19.57
N PRO A 124 -9.34 -4.17 -18.70
CA PRO A 124 -10.03 -4.52 -17.44
C PRO A 124 -11.18 -5.53 -17.59
N ASP A 125 -11.86 -5.49 -18.74
CA ASP A 125 -13.02 -6.30 -19.11
C ASP A 125 -12.67 -7.65 -19.78
N ARG A 126 -11.38 -7.94 -20.01
CA ARG A 126 -10.92 -9.12 -20.76
C ARG A 126 -11.48 -10.45 -20.23
N PHE A 127 -11.59 -10.60 -18.92
CA PHE A 127 -12.01 -11.85 -18.27
C PHE A 127 -13.52 -11.93 -18.01
N GLY A 128 -14.30 -11.04 -18.62
CA GLY A 128 -15.76 -11.04 -18.53
C GLY A 128 -16.28 -10.14 -17.39
N PRO A 129 -17.54 -10.36 -16.95
CA PRO A 129 -18.10 -9.56 -15.87
C PRO A 129 -17.27 -9.80 -14.60
N GLY A 130 -17.05 -8.73 -13.85
CA GLY A 130 -16.17 -8.81 -12.71
C GLY A 130 -16.70 -9.72 -11.59
N ALA A 131 -15.80 -10.14 -10.70
CA ALA A 131 -16.09 -11.10 -9.64
C ALA A 131 -17.28 -10.65 -8.77
N ALA A 132 -18.03 -11.63 -8.22
CA ALA A 132 -19.25 -11.36 -7.45
C ALA A 132 -19.03 -10.34 -6.31
N ARG A 133 -17.87 -10.39 -5.66
CA ARG A 133 -17.46 -9.47 -4.57
C ARG A 133 -17.38 -8.00 -4.98
N LEU A 134 -17.35 -7.68 -6.28
CA LEU A 134 -17.44 -6.29 -6.74
C LEU A 134 -18.80 -5.66 -6.48
N ASN A 135 -19.82 -6.49 -6.22
CA ASN A 135 -21.16 -6.05 -5.89
C ASN A 135 -21.37 -5.95 -4.36
N ASP A 136 -20.34 -6.21 -3.55
CA ASP A 136 -20.43 -6.06 -2.10
C ASP A 136 -20.55 -4.57 -1.76
N GLU A 137 -21.54 -4.24 -0.95
CA GLU A 137 -21.68 -2.87 -0.45
C GLU A 137 -20.57 -2.54 0.57
N PRO A 138 -20.08 -1.29 0.60
CA PRO A 138 -19.15 -0.85 1.62
C PRO A 138 -19.74 -1.02 3.03
N ARG A 139 -18.96 -1.62 3.93
CA ARG A 139 -19.36 -1.78 5.34
C ARG A 139 -18.94 -0.56 6.15
N ILE A 140 -19.93 0.08 6.78
CA ILE A 140 -19.75 1.26 7.65
C ILE A 140 -20.15 0.85 9.07
N ASP A 141 -19.18 0.35 9.84
CA ASP A 141 -19.43 -0.12 11.22
C ASP A 141 -19.22 0.97 12.28
N ASN A 142 -18.60 2.09 11.90
CA ASN A 142 -18.20 3.19 12.79
C ASN A 142 -17.93 4.47 11.98
N GLU A 143 -17.68 5.57 12.69
CA GLU A 143 -17.47 6.91 12.08
C GLU A 143 -16.00 7.22 11.69
N LEU A 144 -15.07 6.27 11.84
CA LEU A 144 -13.64 6.52 11.62
C LEU A 144 -13.18 6.06 10.23
N TYR A 145 -13.54 4.86 9.80
CA TYR A 145 -13.13 4.31 8.51
C TYR A 145 -14.10 3.26 7.96
N VAL A 146 -14.08 3.11 6.64
CA VAL A 146 -14.98 2.27 5.84
C VAL A 146 -14.23 1.04 5.31
N ARG A 147 -14.94 -0.09 5.21
CA ARG A 147 -14.45 -1.33 4.59
C ARG A 147 -15.16 -1.58 3.27
N ASP A 148 -14.54 -1.19 2.18
CA ASP A 148 -15.03 -1.41 0.81
C ASP A 148 -14.24 -2.57 0.16
N TYR A 149 -14.68 -3.80 0.41
CA TYR A 149 -13.95 -4.97 -0.05
C TYR A 149 -14.08 -5.28 -1.54
N ALA A 150 -14.99 -4.60 -2.26
CA ALA A 150 -14.99 -4.61 -3.73
C ALA A 150 -13.66 -4.09 -4.29
N LYS A 151 -12.98 -3.20 -3.57
CA LYS A 151 -11.65 -2.67 -3.95
C LYS A 151 -10.48 -3.52 -3.47
N CYS A 152 -10.72 -4.63 -2.75
CA CYS A 152 -9.65 -5.40 -2.11
C CYS A 152 -8.95 -6.35 -3.10
N ILE A 153 -7.63 -6.17 -3.25
CA ILE A 153 -6.78 -7.06 -4.07
C ILE A 153 -6.11 -8.18 -3.27
N LEU A 154 -6.50 -8.41 -2.01
CA LEU A 154 -5.87 -9.38 -1.10
C LEU A 154 -4.34 -9.21 -1.05
N CYS A 155 -3.87 -7.97 -0.82
CA CYS A 155 -2.44 -7.69 -0.73
C CYS A 155 -1.81 -8.05 0.64
N TYR A 156 -2.65 -8.36 1.63
CA TYR A 156 -2.31 -8.71 3.02
C TYR A 156 -1.61 -7.61 3.85
N LYS A 157 -1.34 -6.41 3.30
CA LYS A 157 -0.72 -5.32 4.05
C LYS A 157 -1.49 -4.97 5.33
N CYS A 158 -2.83 -4.96 5.27
CA CYS A 158 -3.67 -4.70 6.43
C CYS A 158 -3.57 -5.77 7.52
N VAL A 159 -3.42 -7.05 7.13
CA VAL A 159 -3.23 -8.18 8.04
C VAL A 159 -1.89 -8.06 8.75
N ASP A 160 -0.81 -7.80 7.98
CA ASP A 160 0.53 -7.64 8.52
C ASP A 160 0.64 -6.41 9.46
N ALA A 161 0.04 -5.28 9.08
CA ALA A 161 0.02 -4.08 9.91
C ALA A 161 -0.84 -4.26 11.18
N CYS A 162 -1.96 -4.98 11.10
CA CYS A 162 -2.78 -5.29 12.28
C CYS A 162 -2.10 -6.32 13.20
N GLY A 163 -1.30 -7.22 12.62
CA GLY A 163 -0.58 -8.29 13.29
C GLY A 163 0.82 -7.90 13.75
N ASP A 164 1.75 -8.82 13.56
CA ASP A 164 3.08 -8.83 14.19
C ASP A 164 4.02 -7.71 13.72
N GLN A 165 3.78 -7.15 12.53
CA GLN A 165 4.74 -6.20 11.97
C GLN A 165 4.59 -4.82 12.61
N TRP A 166 3.36 -4.38 12.94
CA TRP A 166 3.12 -3.05 13.51
C TRP A 166 2.30 -3.09 14.81
N GLN A 167 1.00 -3.45 14.77
CA GLN A 167 0.07 -3.18 15.88
C GLN A 167 -0.01 -4.27 16.95
N ASN A 168 0.22 -5.54 16.60
CA ASN A 168 0.03 -6.71 17.47
C ASN A 168 -1.41 -6.86 18.03
N SER A 169 -2.44 -6.38 17.33
CA SER A 169 -3.85 -6.58 17.72
C SER A 169 -4.50 -7.81 17.06
N PHE A 170 -4.02 -8.23 15.89
CA PHE A 170 -4.51 -9.40 15.15
C PHE A 170 -6.03 -9.42 14.88
N ALA A 171 -6.67 -8.25 14.86
CA ALA A 171 -8.11 -8.11 14.65
C ALA A 171 -8.56 -8.40 13.22
N ILE A 172 -7.65 -8.27 12.24
CA ILE A 172 -7.91 -8.50 10.82
C ILE A 172 -7.13 -9.73 10.36
N SER A 173 -7.81 -10.64 9.67
CA SER A 173 -7.22 -11.85 9.09
C SER A 173 -7.86 -12.17 7.73
N VAL A 174 -7.52 -13.33 7.17
CA VAL A 174 -8.10 -13.84 5.92
C VAL A 174 -9.04 -14.99 6.23
N ALA A 175 -10.27 -14.89 5.73
CA ALA A 175 -11.27 -15.94 5.77
C ALA A 175 -11.51 -16.51 4.37
N GLY A 176 -11.93 -17.77 4.29
CA GLY A 176 -12.18 -18.45 3.02
C GLY A 176 -10.90 -18.92 2.32
N ARG A 177 -11.06 -19.38 1.07
CA ARG A 177 -9.96 -19.88 0.22
C ARG A 177 -10.29 -19.67 -1.25
N GLY A 178 -9.27 -19.63 -2.11
CA GLY A 178 -9.47 -19.48 -3.56
C GLY A 178 -10.24 -18.20 -3.88
N PHE A 179 -11.30 -18.32 -4.69
CA PHE A 179 -12.14 -17.19 -5.06
C PHE A 179 -12.99 -16.64 -3.89
N ASP A 180 -13.21 -17.43 -2.84
CA ASP A 180 -13.95 -17.02 -1.64
C ASP A 180 -13.07 -16.35 -0.58
N ALA A 181 -11.76 -16.20 -0.86
CA ALA A 181 -10.83 -15.57 0.07
C ALA A 181 -11.16 -14.07 0.23
N ARG A 182 -11.30 -13.63 1.48
CA ARG A 182 -11.60 -12.23 1.83
C ARG A 182 -10.92 -11.81 3.10
N ILE A 183 -10.71 -10.50 3.25
CA ILE A 183 -10.28 -9.91 4.51
C ILE A 183 -11.49 -9.86 5.44
N ALA A 184 -11.33 -10.37 6.66
CA ALA A 184 -12.39 -10.43 7.66
C ALA A 184 -11.83 -10.14 9.05
N VAL A 185 -12.74 -9.83 9.97
CA VAL A 185 -12.47 -9.84 11.41
C VAL A 185 -13.04 -11.10 12.04
N GLU A 186 -12.88 -11.27 13.34
CA GLU A 186 -13.48 -12.39 14.09
C GLU A 186 -14.97 -12.54 13.76
N HIS A 187 -15.37 -13.75 13.40
CA HIS A 187 -16.74 -14.10 12.98
C HIS A 187 -17.34 -13.25 11.84
N ASP A 188 -16.51 -12.53 11.07
CA ASP A 188 -16.97 -11.56 10.04
C ASP A 188 -17.92 -10.48 10.61
N ALA A 189 -17.80 -10.21 11.90
CA ALA A 189 -18.63 -9.27 12.65
C ALA A 189 -18.37 -7.80 12.27
N PRO A 190 -19.21 -6.86 12.76
CA PRO A 190 -18.86 -5.44 12.78
C PRO A 190 -17.53 -5.20 13.53
N LEU A 191 -16.77 -4.18 13.14
CA LEU A 191 -15.51 -3.84 13.82
C LEU A 191 -15.67 -3.54 15.31
N THR A 192 -16.82 -2.97 15.70
CA THR A 192 -17.18 -2.66 17.09
C THR A 192 -17.26 -3.89 17.98
N ASP A 193 -17.50 -5.06 17.39
CA ASP A 193 -17.69 -6.33 18.08
C ASP A 193 -16.47 -7.23 17.96
N SER A 194 -15.33 -6.67 17.51
CA SER A 194 -14.07 -7.39 17.28
C SER A 194 -12.95 -6.89 18.19
N ALA A 195 -11.79 -7.55 18.16
CA ALA A 195 -10.58 -7.11 18.85
C ALA A 195 -9.94 -5.80 18.29
N CYS A 196 -10.62 -5.09 17.37
CA CYS A 196 -10.09 -3.89 16.75
C CYS A 196 -9.96 -2.74 17.77
N VAL A 197 -8.79 -2.12 17.81
CA VAL A 197 -8.50 -0.94 18.65
C VAL A 197 -8.62 0.39 17.87
N PHE A 198 -9.15 0.34 16.64
CA PHE A 198 -9.40 1.51 15.79
C PHE A 198 -8.17 2.40 15.52
N CYS A 199 -6.95 1.83 15.52
CA CYS A 199 -5.73 2.59 15.23
C CYS A 199 -5.63 3.07 13.76
N GLY A 200 -6.37 2.42 12.84
CA GLY A 200 -6.39 2.73 11.41
C GLY A 200 -5.06 2.52 10.68
N ASN A 201 -4.11 1.79 11.27
CA ASN A 201 -2.88 1.42 10.58
C ASN A 201 -3.14 0.51 9.36
N CYS A 202 -4.26 -0.22 9.34
CA CYS A 202 -4.71 -0.96 8.17
C CYS A 202 -5.20 -0.04 7.02
N VAL A 203 -5.73 1.14 7.35
CA VAL A 203 -6.15 2.17 6.39
C VAL A 203 -4.91 2.82 5.76
N GLU A 204 -3.91 3.16 6.58
CA GLU A 204 -2.62 3.73 6.14
C GLU A 204 -1.96 2.90 5.04
N VAL A 205 -1.95 1.59 5.21
CA VAL A 205 -1.20 0.68 4.33
C VAL A 205 -2.02 0.18 3.15
N CYS A 206 -3.32 0.44 3.10
CA CYS A 206 -4.20 -0.06 2.06
C CYS A 206 -3.90 0.64 0.72
N PRO A 207 -3.42 -0.08 -0.31
CA PRO A 207 -3.02 0.55 -1.56
C PRO A 207 -4.19 0.86 -2.50
N THR A 208 -5.38 0.32 -2.24
CA THR A 208 -6.52 0.41 -3.18
C THR A 208 -7.68 1.25 -2.66
N GLY A 209 -7.66 1.69 -1.41
CA GLY A 209 -8.81 2.34 -0.77
C GLY A 209 -9.89 1.38 -0.26
N ALA A 210 -9.64 0.05 -0.31
CA ALA A 210 -10.55 -0.93 0.29
C ALA A 210 -10.73 -0.76 1.81
N LEU A 211 -9.74 -0.16 2.46
CA LEU A 211 -9.84 0.42 3.79
C LEU A 211 -9.47 1.89 3.66
N SER A 212 -10.41 2.78 3.92
CA SER A 212 -10.23 4.22 3.76
C SER A 212 -10.86 4.97 4.93
N ALA A 213 -10.29 6.12 5.29
CA ALA A 213 -10.89 6.98 6.31
C ALA A 213 -12.30 7.38 5.86
N LYS A 214 -13.26 7.44 6.79
CA LYS A 214 -14.66 7.74 6.45
C LYS A 214 -14.78 9.10 5.74
N ARG A 215 -14.03 10.10 6.20
CA ARG A 215 -13.97 11.43 5.57
C ARG A 215 -13.51 11.35 4.11
N GLU A 216 -12.47 10.56 3.81
CA GLU A 216 -12.00 10.36 2.43
C GLU A 216 -13.06 9.65 1.59
N PHE A 217 -13.66 8.58 2.12
CA PHE A 217 -14.72 7.84 1.44
C PHE A 217 -15.91 8.74 1.09
N ASP A 218 -16.42 9.51 2.05
CA ASP A 218 -17.58 10.39 1.86
C ASP A 218 -17.28 11.50 0.84
N LEU A 219 -16.09 12.13 0.91
CA LEU A 219 -15.68 13.15 -0.06
C LEU A 219 -15.52 12.58 -1.47
N ARG A 220 -14.98 11.37 -1.61
CA ARG A 220 -14.90 10.69 -2.91
C ARG A 220 -16.29 10.39 -3.48
N ALA A 221 -17.22 9.93 -2.64
CA ALA A 221 -18.60 9.67 -3.04
C ALA A 221 -19.34 10.95 -3.47
N ALA A 222 -19.05 12.09 -2.84
CA ALA A 222 -19.59 13.40 -3.21
C ALA A 222 -18.93 14.01 -4.46
N GLY A 223 -17.79 13.49 -4.91
CA GLY A 223 -16.99 14.08 -5.99
C GLY A 223 -16.13 15.27 -5.54
N ASP A 224 -16.01 15.48 -4.24
CA ASP A 224 -15.29 16.61 -3.63
C ASP A 224 -13.84 16.28 -3.27
N TRP A 225 -13.44 15.01 -3.29
CA TRP A 225 -12.06 14.60 -3.02
C TRP A 225 -11.12 14.93 -4.19
N ASP A 226 -10.17 15.84 -3.99
CA ASP A 226 -9.21 16.25 -5.01
C ASP A 226 -7.80 16.39 -4.41
N GLU A 227 -6.96 15.39 -4.69
CA GLU A 227 -5.56 15.35 -4.24
C GLU A 227 -4.72 16.48 -4.82
N SER A 228 -5.07 17.02 -6.00
CA SER A 228 -4.33 18.13 -6.62
C SER A 228 -4.53 19.46 -5.91
N ARG A 229 -5.62 19.58 -5.13
CA ARG A 229 -5.96 20.74 -4.30
C ARG A 229 -5.47 20.59 -2.85
N GLN A 230 -4.89 19.44 -2.50
CA GLN A 230 -4.43 19.18 -1.15
C GLN A 230 -3.02 19.73 -0.93
N THR A 231 -2.83 20.32 0.25
CA THR A 231 -1.49 20.67 0.76
C THR A 231 -1.13 19.75 1.91
N GLU A 232 0.10 19.26 1.92
CA GLU A 232 0.63 18.45 3.01
C GLU A 232 1.42 19.32 4.00
N THR A 233 1.21 19.11 5.30
CA THR A 233 1.99 19.75 6.36
C THR A 233 2.39 18.75 7.42
N THR A 234 3.70 18.61 7.64
CA THR A 234 4.25 17.75 8.69
C THR A 234 4.27 18.48 10.02
N THR A 235 3.70 17.86 11.06
CA THR A 235 3.64 18.42 12.41
C THR A 235 3.79 17.32 13.48
N VAL A 236 3.68 17.70 14.75
CA VAL A 236 3.78 16.78 15.88
C VAL A 236 2.41 16.62 16.54
N CYS A 237 2.02 15.38 16.81
CA CYS A 237 0.82 15.01 17.53
C CYS A 237 0.88 15.51 18.99
N ALA A 238 -0.12 16.28 19.41
CA ALA A 238 -0.18 16.87 20.75
C ALA A 238 -0.96 16.03 21.79
N TYR A 239 -1.42 14.82 21.45
CA TYR A 239 -2.31 14.04 22.32
C TYR A 239 -1.64 13.39 23.53
N CYS A 240 -0.34 13.09 23.46
CA CYS A 240 0.42 12.47 24.55
C CYS A 240 1.92 12.75 24.39
N GLY A 241 2.72 12.33 25.37
CA GLY A 241 4.17 12.57 25.39
C GLY A 241 4.99 11.77 24.36
N VAL A 242 4.37 10.92 23.54
CA VAL A 242 5.09 10.20 22.46
C VAL A 242 5.52 11.17 21.34
N GLY A 243 4.69 12.17 21.04
CA GLY A 243 5.01 13.16 20.00
C GLY A 243 5.12 12.55 18.59
N CYS A 244 4.17 11.69 18.20
CA CYS A 244 4.16 11.09 16.86
C CYS A 244 4.20 12.18 15.78
N THR A 245 4.99 11.97 14.72
CA THR A 245 4.97 12.87 13.55
C THR A 245 3.74 12.59 12.69
N LEU A 246 2.98 13.63 12.37
CA LEU A 246 1.77 13.58 11.55
C LEU A 246 2.03 14.30 10.23
N THR A 247 1.52 13.77 9.13
CA THR A 247 1.35 14.51 7.87
C THR A 247 -0.13 14.84 7.71
N LEU A 248 -0.47 16.11 7.83
CA LEU A 248 -1.83 16.60 7.64
C LEU A 248 -2.06 16.85 6.14
N HIS A 249 -3.11 16.25 5.59
CA HIS A 249 -3.58 16.52 4.24
C HIS A 249 -4.75 17.49 4.34
N VAL A 250 -4.57 18.69 3.81
CA VAL A 250 -5.51 19.80 3.94
C VAL A 250 -6.08 20.16 2.58
N GLN A 251 -7.42 20.14 2.45
CA GLN A 251 -8.15 20.61 1.29
C GLN A 251 -9.12 21.70 1.73
N ASP A 252 -9.16 22.83 1.00
CA ASP A 252 -10.13 23.90 1.28
C ASP A 252 -10.12 24.41 2.73
N ASN A 253 -8.92 24.47 3.32
CA ASN A 253 -8.70 24.89 4.71
C ASN A 253 -9.32 23.93 5.76
N GLU A 254 -9.59 22.69 5.38
CA GLU A 254 -9.96 21.57 6.25
C GLU A 254 -8.97 20.42 6.10
N ILE A 255 -8.54 19.85 7.23
CA ILE A 255 -7.87 18.56 7.30
C ILE A 255 -8.87 17.47 6.86
N VAL A 256 -8.53 16.79 5.77
CA VAL A 256 -9.36 15.72 5.19
C VAL A 256 -8.79 14.33 5.49
N LYS A 257 -7.48 14.24 5.77
CA LYS A 257 -6.76 12.99 6.05
C LYS A 257 -5.50 13.25 6.87
N VAL A 258 -5.10 12.27 7.67
CA VAL A 258 -3.84 12.28 8.41
C VAL A 258 -3.10 10.98 8.16
N THR A 259 -1.85 11.09 7.71
CA THR A 259 -0.90 9.99 7.57
C THR A 259 0.32 10.25 8.45
N SER A 260 1.33 9.40 8.38
CA SER A 260 2.59 9.60 9.09
C SER A 260 3.76 9.08 8.25
N PRO A 261 4.92 9.75 8.22
CA PRO A 261 6.08 9.28 7.48
C PRO A 261 6.61 7.96 8.04
N HIS A 262 6.80 6.95 7.18
CA HIS A 262 7.24 5.60 7.60
C HIS A 262 8.73 5.56 7.98
N ASP A 263 9.51 6.54 7.52
CA ASP A 263 10.93 6.72 7.83
C ASP A 263 11.20 7.48 9.15
N ASN A 264 10.15 7.93 9.84
CA ASN A 264 10.27 8.65 11.10
C ASN A 264 10.71 7.74 12.26
N PRO A 265 11.72 8.12 13.07
CA PRO A 265 12.28 7.26 14.11
C PRO A 265 11.41 7.09 15.36
N VAL A 266 10.33 7.88 15.53
CA VAL A 266 9.50 7.81 16.75
C VAL A 266 8.47 6.70 16.63
N THR A 267 7.80 6.61 15.48
CA THR A 267 6.67 5.68 15.29
C THR A 267 6.70 4.89 13.99
N HIS A 268 7.62 5.19 13.06
CA HIS A 268 7.74 4.51 11.78
C HIS A 268 6.41 4.44 11.00
N GLY A 269 5.64 5.54 11.01
CA GLY A 269 4.33 5.64 10.35
C GLY A 269 3.14 5.18 11.19
N ASN A 270 3.37 4.56 12.36
CA ASN A 270 2.29 4.05 13.20
C ASN A 270 1.61 5.15 14.01
N LEU A 271 0.29 5.23 13.89
CA LEU A 271 -0.52 6.15 14.68
C LEU A 271 -1.54 5.39 15.51
N CYS A 272 -1.86 5.94 16.69
CA CYS A 272 -3.03 5.51 17.44
C CYS A 272 -4.29 6.20 16.88
N ILE A 273 -5.46 5.76 17.35
CA ILE A 273 -6.76 6.33 16.98
C ILE A 273 -6.80 7.86 17.09
N LYS A 274 -6.21 8.44 18.14
CA LYS A 274 -6.19 9.89 18.37
C LYS A 274 -5.34 10.62 17.34
N GLY A 275 -4.13 10.11 17.07
CA GLY A 275 -3.23 10.71 16.08
C GLY A 275 -3.79 10.64 14.66
N ARG A 276 -4.50 9.56 14.33
CA ARG A 276 -5.02 9.33 12.98
C ARG A 276 -6.35 10.00 12.69
N PHE A 277 -7.28 9.98 13.65
CA PHE A 277 -8.66 10.42 13.44
C PHE A 277 -9.08 11.57 14.34
N GLY A 278 -8.29 11.91 15.36
CA GLY A 278 -8.66 12.91 16.36
C GLY A 278 -8.67 14.35 15.85
N TYR A 279 -8.17 14.65 14.65
CA TYR A 279 -7.98 16.02 14.15
C TYR A 279 -9.28 16.86 14.05
N GLN A 280 -10.47 16.25 14.07
CA GLN A 280 -11.74 16.98 13.92
C GLN A 280 -11.94 18.09 14.96
N HIS A 281 -11.41 17.95 16.19
CA HIS A 281 -11.56 18.95 17.24
C HIS A 281 -10.96 20.32 16.89
N VAL A 282 -9.91 20.39 16.04
CA VAL A 282 -9.33 21.68 15.62
C VAL A 282 -10.16 22.37 14.53
N GLN A 283 -11.14 21.66 13.97
CA GLN A 283 -12.02 22.17 12.91
C GLN A 283 -13.39 22.60 13.45
N ASN A 284 -13.67 22.36 14.73
CA ASN A 284 -14.86 22.84 15.40
C ASN A 284 -14.76 24.36 15.58
N ARG A 285 -15.08 25.09 14.52
CA ARG A 285 -15.30 26.54 14.54
C ARG A 285 -16.70 26.73 15.11
N GLY A 286 -16.77 27.10 16.40
CA GLY A 286 -18.02 27.43 17.08
C GLY A 286 -18.75 28.59 16.43
#